data_AF-A0A8J5BDR6-F1
#
_entry.id   AF-A0A8J5BDR6-F1
#
_cell.length_a   1.000
_cell.length_b   1.000
_cell.length_c   1.000
_cell.angle_alpha   90.00
_cell.angle_beta   90.00
_cell.angle_gamma   90.00
#
_symmetry.space_group_name_H-M   'P 1'
#
loop_
_entity.id
_entity.type
_entity.pdbx_description
1 polymer ?
#
loop_
_entity_poly.entity_id
_entity_poly.type
_entity_poly.pdbx_seq_one_letter_code
_entity_poly.pdbx_strand_id
1 'polypeptide(L)'
;MLVTTSCGKFQLELYDQDNQAAVFEFESLVDLNQFSEKSVSKADKYLGISVSKTSPPPVDSLKFTGAGIVAFLNKQLIISLAPIPDLTSASIFGRVSQGLAVVEALRDSSDPVIYSIEADSEGTYYLKLHKMARKLSGLQKEVLALYRKCIRAAHTKAPENAPAFEQMARLSFRKYQGLNTKEFTTIEHLLRKGYRSLEIYGDKQVKKCTPVAL
;
A
#
# COMPACT_ATOMS: atom_id res chain seq x y z
N MET A 1 2.71 -1.58 12.39
CA MET A 1 2.69 -2.53 11.25
C MET A 1 3.09 -3.89 11.78
N LEU A 2 2.22 -4.88 11.62
CA LEU A 2 2.42 -6.25 12.07
C LEU A 2 3.15 -7.06 10.99
N VAL A 3 4.24 -7.71 11.38
CA VAL A 3 4.99 -8.64 10.53
C VAL A 3 4.73 -10.05 11.00
N THR A 4 4.32 -10.94 10.10
CA THR A 4 4.11 -12.36 10.36
C THR A 4 5.21 -13.19 9.71
N THR A 5 5.88 -14.03 10.50
CA THR A 5 7.01 -14.86 10.06
C THR A 5 6.85 -16.30 10.50
N SER A 6 7.76 -17.17 10.08
CA SER A 6 7.84 -18.56 10.54
C SER A 6 8.16 -18.72 12.04
N CYS A 7 8.71 -17.69 12.68
CA CYS A 7 9.09 -17.71 14.10
C CYS A 7 8.11 -16.96 15.02
N GLY A 8 7.06 -16.34 14.46
CA GLY A 8 6.05 -15.60 15.22
C GLY A 8 5.69 -14.28 14.59
N LYS A 9 5.21 -13.34 15.40
CA LYS A 9 4.80 -12.01 14.96
C LYS A 9 5.51 -10.92 15.74
N PHE A 10 5.87 -9.83 15.07
CA PHE A 10 6.45 -8.66 15.71
C PHE A 10 5.86 -7.38 15.09
N GLN A 11 5.91 -6.28 15.84
CA GLN A 11 5.37 -4.99 15.40
C GLN A 11 6.48 -4.02 15.05
N LEU A 12 6.25 -3.26 13.98
CA LEU A 12 7.05 -2.16 13.51
C LEU A 12 6.38 -0.82 13.79
N GLU A 13 7.17 0.10 14.31
CA GLU A 13 6.89 1.53 14.41
C GLU A 13 7.70 2.26 13.32
N LEU A 14 7.03 3.10 12.51
CA LEU A 14 7.62 3.78 11.36
C LEU A 14 7.88 5.25 11.68
N TYR A 15 9.02 5.78 11.23
CA TYR A 15 9.45 7.16 11.46
C TYR A 15 9.01 8.08 10.31
N ASP A 16 7.69 8.24 10.11
CA ASP A 16 7.12 9.04 9.00
C ASP A 16 7.60 10.50 9.03
N GLN A 17 7.81 11.07 10.21
CA GLN A 17 8.26 12.46 10.36
C GLN A 17 9.75 12.65 10.03
N ASP A 18 10.59 11.63 10.28
CA ASP A 18 12.04 11.73 10.12
C ASP A 18 12.50 11.31 8.72
N ASN A 19 11.84 10.31 8.12
CA ASN A 19 12.24 9.76 6.83
C ASN A 19 11.03 9.28 6.00
N GLN A 20 10.16 10.23 5.66
CA GLN A 20 8.95 9.97 4.87
C GLN A 20 9.22 9.26 3.53
N ALA A 21 10.33 9.56 2.86
CA ALA A 21 10.67 8.93 1.58
C ALA A 21 10.88 7.41 1.72
N ALA A 22 11.57 6.99 2.78
CA ALA A 22 11.79 5.57 3.06
C ALA A 22 10.54 4.87 3.58
N VAL A 23 9.74 5.52 4.42
CA VAL A 23 8.44 4.98 4.85
C VAL A 23 7.52 4.74 3.64
N PHE A 24 7.39 5.73 2.75
CA PHE A 24 6.58 5.60 1.54
C PHE A 24 7.04 4.44 0.64
N GLU A 25 8.35 4.28 0.49
CA GLU A 25 8.89 3.18 -0.32
C GLU A 25 8.64 1.81 0.30
N PHE A 26 8.77 1.69 1.63
CA PHE A 26 8.44 0.48 2.37
C PHE A 26 6.97 0.10 2.21
N GLU A 27 6.05 1.05 2.41
CA GLU A 27 4.61 0.82 2.21
C GLU A 27 4.30 0.38 0.77
N SER A 28 4.96 1.00 -0.23
CA SER A 28 4.81 0.58 -1.63
C SER A 28 5.24 -0.86 -1.88
N LEU A 29 6.30 -1.34 -1.20
CA LEU A 29 6.74 -2.74 -1.31
C LEU A 29 5.77 -3.71 -0.62
N VAL A 30 5.16 -3.30 0.49
CA VAL A 30 4.12 -4.06 1.20
C VAL A 30 2.88 -4.20 0.30
N ASP A 31 2.42 -3.10 -0.31
CA ASP A 31 1.29 -3.10 -1.25
C ASP A 31 1.52 -3.97 -2.49
N LEU A 32 2.78 -4.05 -2.94
CA LEU A 32 3.23 -4.93 -4.02
C LEU A 32 3.30 -6.40 -3.61
N ASN A 33 3.03 -6.73 -2.35
CA ASN A 33 3.17 -8.04 -1.74
C ASN A 33 4.57 -8.65 -1.96
N GLN A 34 5.62 -7.83 -1.93
CA GLN A 34 6.98 -8.28 -2.20
C GLN A 34 7.64 -9.07 -1.08
N PHE A 35 6.99 -9.13 0.09
CA PHE A 35 7.51 -9.79 1.29
C PHE A 35 6.89 -11.17 1.52
N SER A 36 5.87 -11.53 0.74
CA SER A 36 5.22 -12.84 0.82
C SER A 36 6.19 -13.95 0.42
N GLU A 37 6.36 -14.93 1.31
CA GLU A 37 7.18 -16.14 1.13
C GLU A 37 8.65 -15.86 0.83
N LYS A 38 9.17 -14.69 1.27
CA LYS A 38 10.58 -14.38 1.08
C LYS A 38 11.45 -14.95 2.18
N SER A 39 12.56 -15.56 1.77
CA SER A 39 13.62 -15.98 2.67
C SER A 39 14.36 -14.78 3.25
N VAL A 40 14.76 -14.92 4.51
CA VAL A 40 15.56 -13.91 5.20
C VAL A 40 17.04 -14.29 5.08
N SER A 41 17.81 -13.44 4.41
CA SER A 41 19.28 -13.52 4.41
C SER A 41 19.83 -13.13 5.78
N LYS A 42 20.88 -13.81 6.22
CA LYS A 42 21.51 -13.56 7.52
C LYS A 42 22.90 -12.97 7.31
N ALA A 43 23.19 -11.88 8.01
CA ALA A 43 24.53 -11.33 8.16
C ALA A 43 24.89 -11.26 9.65
N ASP A 44 26.15 -11.01 9.96
CA ASP A 44 26.65 -11.01 11.34
C ASP A 44 25.90 -10.02 12.26
N LYS A 45 25.52 -8.86 11.72
CA LYS A 45 24.93 -7.74 12.48
C LYS A 45 23.49 -7.42 12.11
N TYR A 46 22.93 -8.05 11.08
CA TYR A 46 21.58 -7.76 10.62
C TYR A 46 20.95 -8.94 9.87
N LEU A 47 19.62 -8.95 9.85
CA LEU A 47 18.82 -9.77 8.95
C LEU A 47 18.45 -8.95 7.73
N GLY A 48 18.41 -9.56 6.55
CA GLY A 48 18.16 -8.90 5.28
C GLY A 48 17.09 -9.58 4.45
N ILE A 49 16.28 -8.82 3.72
CA ILE A 49 15.26 -9.31 2.81
C ILE A 49 15.44 -8.60 1.48
N SER A 50 15.64 -9.36 0.40
CA SER A 50 15.80 -8.79 -0.94
C SER A 50 14.51 -8.18 -1.45
N VAL A 51 14.57 -6.94 -1.92
CA VAL A 51 13.44 -6.15 -2.46
C VAL A 51 13.73 -5.70 -3.89
N SER A 52 12.69 -5.42 -4.69
CA SER A 52 12.88 -5.08 -6.11
C SER A 52 13.34 -3.65 -6.35
N LYS A 53 13.17 -2.76 -5.35
CA LYS A 53 13.43 -1.33 -5.47
C LYS A 53 14.70 -0.94 -4.75
N THR A 54 15.26 0.20 -5.15
CA THR A 54 16.50 0.75 -4.60
C THR A 54 16.23 1.59 -3.36
N SER A 55 17.15 1.53 -2.40
CA SER A 55 17.11 2.32 -1.17
C SER A 55 16.94 3.82 -1.46
N PRO A 56 15.99 4.48 -0.79
CA PRO A 56 15.94 5.95 -0.69
C PRO A 56 17.21 6.50 -0.01
N PRO A 57 17.48 7.81 -0.10
CA PRO A 57 18.65 8.42 0.54
C PRO A 57 18.58 8.28 2.07
N PRO A 58 19.73 8.13 2.76
CA PRO A 58 19.78 8.11 4.22
C PRO A 58 19.57 9.51 4.81
N VAL A 59 19.20 9.55 6.10
CA VAL A 59 19.02 10.78 6.89
C VAL A 59 20.02 10.75 8.04
N ASP A 60 20.86 11.79 8.17
CA ASP A 60 21.98 11.83 9.12
C ASP A 60 21.56 11.84 10.60
N SER A 61 20.31 12.21 10.90
CA SER A 61 19.77 12.28 12.26
C SER A 61 19.54 10.89 12.88
N LEU A 62 19.40 9.85 12.05
CA LEU A 62 19.09 8.49 12.49
C LEU A 62 20.34 7.61 12.45
N LYS A 63 20.58 6.84 13.51
CA LYS A 63 21.74 5.95 13.65
C LYS A 63 21.36 4.58 14.19
N PHE A 64 22.15 3.55 13.85
CA PHE A 64 21.98 2.20 14.39
C PHE A 64 22.52 2.11 15.83
N THR A 65 21.73 2.58 16.79
CA THR A 65 22.09 2.58 18.22
C THR A 65 21.84 1.26 18.94
N GLY A 66 21.14 0.30 18.31
CA GLY A 66 20.73 -0.95 18.93
C GLY A 66 20.15 -1.97 17.95
N ALA A 67 19.62 -3.06 18.50
CA ALA A 67 18.88 -4.07 17.76
C ALA A 67 17.45 -3.59 17.41
N GLY A 68 16.85 -4.20 16.39
CA GLY A 68 15.48 -3.93 15.97
C GLY A 68 15.31 -2.68 15.11
N ILE A 69 16.38 -2.02 14.67
CA ILE A 69 16.29 -0.86 13.78
C ILE A 69 16.09 -1.35 12.34
N VAL A 70 15.11 -0.78 11.64
CA VAL A 70 14.74 -1.17 10.29
C VAL A 70 15.19 -0.10 9.29
N ALA A 71 15.86 -0.53 8.23
CA ALA A 71 16.41 0.35 7.22
C ALA A 71 16.42 -0.27 5.83
N PHE A 72 16.54 0.57 4.80
CA PHE A 72 16.95 0.14 3.48
C PHE A 72 18.46 0.15 3.35
N LEU A 73 19.01 -0.90 2.74
CA LEU A 73 20.41 -0.98 2.33
C LEU A 73 20.47 -1.54 0.91
N ASN A 74 20.80 -0.69 -0.07
CA ASN A 74 20.83 -1.06 -1.49
C ASN A 74 19.49 -1.63 -2.00
N LYS A 75 19.41 -2.94 -2.26
CA LYS A 75 18.19 -3.66 -2.68
C LYS A 75 17.70 -4.62 -1.59
N GLN A 76 17.99 -4.29 -0.34
CA GLN A 76 17.57 -5.08 0.81
C GLN A 76 16.86 -4.20 1.83
N LEU A 77 15.84 -4.77 2.45
CA LEU A 77 15.32 -4.34 3.74
C LEU A 77 16.14 -5.02 4.81
N ILE A 78 16.66 -4.30 5.79
CA ILE A 78 17.43 -4.87 6.88
C ILE A 78 16.82 -4.58 8.24
N ILE A 79 17.00 -5.51 9.18
CA ILE A 79 16.67 -5.35 10.60
C ILE A 79 17.96 -5.61 11.39
N SER A 80 18.40 -4.63 12.17
CA SER A 80 19.63 -4.76 12.97
C SER A 80 19.46 -5.77 14.10
N LEU A 81 20.51 -6.53 14.37
CA LEU A 81 20.62 -7.45 15.51
C LEU A 81 21.50 -6.87 16.63
N ALA A 82 22.25 -5.81 16.34
CA ALA A 82 23.17 -5.12 17.25
C ALA A 82 23.40 -3.68 16.75
N PRO A 83 24.03 -2.79 17.55
CA PRO A 83 24.46 -1.48 17.08
C PRO A 83 25.41 -1.57 15.87
N ILE A 84 25.23 -0.70 14.87
CA ILE A 84 26.03 -0.65 13.63
C ILE A 84 26.41 0.80 13.31
N PRO A 85 27.27 1.44 14.12
CA PRO A 85 27.55 2.88 14.00
C PRO A 85 28.18 3.27 12.65
N ASP A 86 28.90 2.35 12.02
CA ASP A 86 29.62 2.60 10.76
C ASP A 86 28.72 2.52 9.51
N LEU A 87 27.47 2.07 9.65
CA LEU A 87 26.53 1.90 8.53
C LEU A 87 25.72 3.18 8.29
N THR A 88 26.36 4.19 7.73
CA THR A 88 25.74 5.49 7.43
C THR A 88 24.99 5.51 6.10
N SER A 89 25.24 4.54 5.22
CA SER A 89 24.62 4.47 3.89
C SER A 89 23.20 3.90 3.89
N ALA A 90 22.74 3.34 5.02
CA ALA A 90 21.42 2.75 5.11
C ALA A 90 20.35 3.79 5.51
N SER A 91 19.21 3.75 4.83
CA SER A 91 18.11 4.67 5.06
C SER A 91 17.17 4.11 6.14
N ILE A 92 17.38 4.54 7.38
CA ILE A 92 16.57 4.12 8.54
C ILE A 92 15.17 4.74 8.43
N PHE A 93 14.14 3.95 8.66
CA PHE A 93 12.75 4.40 8.54
C PHE A 93 11.82 3.83 9.60
N GLY A 94 12.33 3.03 10.53
CA GLY A 94 11.53 2.52 11.63
C GLY A 94 12.30 1.64 12.59
N ARG A 95 11.56 1.04 13.51
CA ARG A 95 12.08 0.07 14.49
C ARG A 95 11.04 -0.99 14.84
N VAL A 96 11.50 -2.07 15.43
CA VAL A 96 10.68 -3.10 16.08
C VAL A 96 10.22 -2.55 17.42
N SER A 97 8.93 -2.27 17.55
CA SER A 97 8.33 -1.76 18.79
C SER A 97 7.94 -2.88 19.75
N GLN A 98 7.54 -4.04 19.23
CA GLN A 98 7.20 -5.23 20.02
C GLN A 98 7.67 -6.49 19.32
N GLY A 99 8.01 -7.54 20.09
CA GLY A 99 8.39 -8.83 19.55
C GLY A 99 9.84 -8.95 19.09
N LEU A 100 10.78 -8.21 19.70
CA LEU A 100 12.22 -8.30 19.35
C LEU A 100 12.79 -9.73 19.47
N ALA A 101 12.31 -10.51 20.43
CA ALA A 101 12.70 -11.92 20.58
C ALA A 101 12.37 -12.77 19.35
N VAL A 102 11.35 -12.40 18.56
CA VAL A 102 11.02 -13.07 17.28
C VAL A 102 12.08 -12.78 16.23
N VAL A 103 12.65 -11.58 16.23
CA VAL A 103 13.74 -11.20 15.31
C VAL A 103 15.01 -11.99 15.65
N GLU A 104 15.30 -12.19 16.92
CA GLU A 104 16.40 -13.06 17.36
C GLU A 104 16.14 -14.52 16.97
N ALA A 105 14.92 -15.03 17.17
CA ALA A 105 14.55 -16.37 16.73
C ALA A 105 14.69 -16.59 15.22
N LEU A 106 14.43 -15.56 14.39
CA LEU A 106 14.65 -15.63 12.93
C LEU A 106 16.12 -15.80 12.55
N ARG A 107 17.04 -15.24 13.36
CA ARG A 107 18.49 -15.44 13.16
C ARG A 107 18.87 -16.91 13.35
N ASP A 108 18.32 -17.54 14.38
CA ASP A 108 18.68 -18.89 14.77
C ASP A 108 17.93 -19.98 13.97
N SER A 109 16.75 -19.65 13.43
CA SER A 109 15.95 -20.54 12.58
C SER A 109 16.67 -20.95 11.30
N SER A 110 16.67 -22.23 10.91
CA SER A 110 17.34 -22.70 9.68
C SER A 110 16.82 -22.04 8.40
N ASP A 111 15.49 -21.97 8.23
CA ASP A 111 14.82 -21.38 7.05
C ASP A 111 13.80 -20.31 7.46
N PRO A 112 14.26 -19.10 7.83
CA PRO A 112 13.38 -18.01 8.23
C PRO A 112 12.64 -17.44 7.01
N VAL A 113 11.31 -17.41 7.10
CA VAL A 113 10.41 -16.91 6.05
C VAL A 113 9.51 -15.82 6.60
N ILE A 114 9.31 -14.77 5.80
CA ILE A 114 8.28 -13.76 6.06
C ILE A 114 7.05 -14.11 5.22
N TYR A 115 5.89 -14.20 5.89
CA TYR A 115 4.63 -14.52 5.24
C TYR A 115 3.86 -13.26 4.84
N SER A 116 3.77 -12.28 5.73
CA SER A 116 3.07 -11.03 5.44
C SER A 116 3.55 -9.86 6.29
N ILE A 117 3.30 -8.65 5.77
CA ILE A 117 3.40 -7.39 6.50
C ILE A 117 2.06 -6.69 6.30
N GLU A 118 1.36 -6.41 7.39
CA GLU A 118 0.01 -5.83 7.39
C GLU A 118 -0.01 -4.67 8.38
N ALA A 119 -0.77 -3.60 8.14
CA ALA A 119 -0.96 -2.61 9.21
C ALA A 119 -1.99 -3.14 10.23
N ASP A 120 -1.72 -2.89 11.51
CA ASP A 120 -2.56 -3.36 12.60
C ASP A 120 -4.02 -2.89 12.40
N SER A 121 -4.98 -3.73 12.78
CA SER A 121 -6.42 -3.57 12.53
C SER A 121 -7.08 -2.37 13.21
N GLU A 122 -6.32 -1.56 13.96
CA GLU A 122 -6.75 -0.24 14.48
C GLU A 122 -6.21 0.86 13.56
N GLY A 123 -7.03 1.24 12.59
CA GLY A 123 -6.60 2.04 11.45
C GLY A 123 -6.25 3.51 11.72
N THR A 124 -5.71 4.16 10.68
CA THR A 124 -6.10 5.52 10.21
C THR A 124 -5.36 6.03 8.96
N TYR A 125 -4.58 5.21 8.23
CA TYR A 125 -3.87 5.66 7.01
C TYR A 125 -4.20 4.91 5.71
N TYR A 126 -5.07 3.90 5.79
CA TYR A 126 -5.47 3.04 4.66
C TYR A 126 -6.23 3.73 3.51
N LEU A 127 -6.43 5.05 3.55
CA LEU A 127 -7.13 5.80 2.51
C LEU A 127 -6.27 6.77 1.69
N LYS A 128 -4.97 6.96 1.96
CA LYS A 128 -4.21 8.02 1.25
C LYS A 128 -3.37 7.60 0.06
N LEU A 129 -2.85 6.38 -0.07
CA LEU A 129 -1.98 6.04 -1.22
C LEU A 129 -1.99 4.56 -1.68
N HIS A 130 -3.14 3.85 -1.64
CA HIS A 130 -3.33 2.57 -2.38
C HIS A 130 -3.28 2.73 -3.94
N LYS A 131 -2.71 3.83 -4.41
CA LYS A 131 -2.11 4.07 -5.73
C LYS A 131 -0.60 4.20 -5.46
N MET A 132 0.34 3.37 -5.90
CA MET A 132 0.42 2.33 -6.92
C MET A 132 1.72 1.54 -6.58
N ALA A 133 1.93 0.28 -6.99
CA ALA A 133 1.51 -0.31 -8.25
C ALA A 133 1.37 -1.83 -8.17
N ARG A 134 0.38 -2.34 -7.44
CA ARG A 134 -0.19 -3.65 -7.81
C ARG A 134 -0.50 -3.56 -9.32
N LYS A 135 0.04 -4.45 -10.15
CA LYS A 135 -0.21 -4.46 -11.60
C LYS A 135 -1.71 -4.67 -11.79
N LEU A 136 -2.45 -3.57 -11.87
CA LEU A 136 -3.88 -3.59 -12.11
C LEU A 136 -4.10 -4.24 -13.47
N SER A 137 -5.03 -5.20 -13.52
CA SER A 137 -5.47 -5.76 -14.79
C SER A 137 -6.02 -4.66 -15.70
N GLY A 138 -6.04 -4.88 -17.01
CA GLY A 138 -6.64 -3.93 -17.96
C GLY A 138 -8.03 -3.49 -17.51
N LEU A 139 -8.84 -4.47 -17.09
CA LEU A 139 -10.20 -4.25 -16.61
C LEU A 139 -10.26 -3.43 -15.32
N GLN A 140 -9.37 -3.69 -14.35
CA GLN A 140 -9.30 -2.88 -13.12
C GLN A 140 -8.88 -1.44 -13.42
N LYS A 141 -7.95 -1.22 -14.36
CA LYS A 141 -7.58 0.13 -14.81
C LYS A 141 -8.76 0.84 -15.45
N GLU A 142 -9.56 0.13 -16.24
CA GLU A 142 -10.76 0.67 -16.87
C GLU A 142 -11.84 1.06 -15.85
N VAL A 143 -12.08 0.24 -14.82
CA VAL A 143 -13.01 0.57 -13.72
C VAL A 143 -12.57 1.87 -13.02
N LEU A 144 -11.28 1.99 -12.69
CA LEU A 144 -10.75 3.21 -12.08
C LEU A 144 -10.76 4.41 -13.04
N ALA A 145 -10.58 4.18 -14.35
CA ALA A 145 -10.67 5.22 -15.35
C ALA A 145 -12.10 5.76 -15.46
N LEU A 146 -13.09 4.87 -15.51
CA LEU A 146 -14.51 5.22 -15.53
C LEU A 146 -14.88 6.00 -14.27
N TYR A 147 -14.56 5.49 -13.07
CA TYR A 147 -14.85 6.20 -11.81
C TYR A 147 -14.31 7.64 -11.82
N ARG A 148 -13.04 7.82 -12.21
CA ARG A 148 -12.43 9.15 -12.31
C ARG A 148 -13.13 10.05 -13.32
N LYS A 149 -13.58 9.50 -14.45
CA LYS A 149 -14.36 10.27 -15.44
C LYS A 149 -15.71 10.72 -14.87
N CYS A 150 -16.40 9.85 -14.12
CA CYS A 150 -17.66 10.21 -13.45
C CYS A 150 -17.48 11.36 -12.46
N ILE A 151 -16.43 11.31 -11.62
CA ILE A 151 -16.13 12.38 -10.66
C ILE A 151 -15.78 13.68 -11.38
N ARG A 152 -14.95 13.64 -12.43
CA ARG A 152 -14.65 14.84 -13.24
C ARG A 152 -15.90 15.44 -13.88
N ALA A 153 -16.79 14.60 -14.41
CA ALA A 153 -18.07 15.05 -14.97
C ALA A 153 -19.03 15.61 -13.92
N ALA A 154 -18.94 15.18 -12.65
CA ALA A 154 -19.67 15.79 -11.56
C ALA A 154 -19.14 17.21 -11.26
N HIS A 155 -17.82 17.40 -11.27
CA HIS A 155 -17.19 18.72 -11.04
C HIS A 155 -17.42 19.72 -12.19
N THR A 156 -17.83 19.30 -13.38
CA THR A 156 -18.21 20.21 -14.46
C THR A 156 -19.64 20.74 -14.34
N LYS A 157 -20.42 20.23 -13.38
CA LYS A 157 -21.77 20.71 -13.09
C LYS A 157 -21.74 22.00 -12.28
N ALA A 158 -22.90 22.67 -12.20
CA ALA A 158 -23.09 23.77 -11.27
C ALA A 158 -22.73 23.32 -9.83
N PRO A 159 -22.13 24.20 -9.00
CA PRO A 159 -21.61 23.85 -7.67
C PRO A 159 -22.67 23.28 -6.73
N GLU A 160 -23.94 23.68 -6.90
CA GLU A 160 -25.08 23.15 -6.15
C GLU A 160 -25.39 21.68 -6.47
N ASN A 161 -25.11 21.25 -7.71
CA ASN A 161 -25.44 19.90 -8.19
C ASN A 161 -24.24 18.95 -8.11
N ALA A 162 -23.00 19.45 -8.13
CA ALA A 162 -21.79 18.62 -8.10
C ALA A 162 -21.77 17.57 -6.96
N PRO A 163 -22.13 17.91 -5.70
CA PRO A 163 -22.12 16.95 -4.60
C PRO A 163 -23.09 15.78 -4.80
N ALA A 164 -24.27 16.04 -5.38
CA ALA A 164 -25.27 15.01 -5.64
C ALA A 164 -24.77 14.02 -6.71
N PHE A 165 -24.15 14.52 -7.78
CA PHE A 165 -23.57 13.68 -8.84
C PHE A 165 -22.35 12.87 -8.34
N GLU A 166 -21.51 13.46 -7.49
CA GLU A 166 -20.41 12.73 -6.83
C GLU A 166 -20.94 11.60 -5.95
N GLN A 167 -21.95 11.88 -5.12
CA GLN A 167 -22.53 10.88 -4.22
C GLN A 167 -23.17 9.74 -5.02
N MET A 168 -23.90 10.04 -6.10
CA MET A 168 -24.44 9.04 -7.01
C MET A 168 -23.33 8.15 -7.60
N ALA A 169 -22.25 8.74 -8.10
CA ALA A 169 -21.12 8.00 -8.64
C ALA A 169 -20.49 7.10 -7.55
N ARG A 170 -20.29 7.60 -6.34
CA ARG A 170 -19.72 6.80 -5.23
C ARG A 170 -20.63 5.63 -4.85
N LEU A 171 -21.93 5.87 -4.68
CA LEU A 171 -22.89 4.82 -4.29
C LEU A 171 -23.00 3.72 -5.34
N SER A 172 -23.02 4.11 -6.61
CA SER A 172 -23.08 3.19 -7.74
C SER A 172 -21.90 2.22 -7.79
N PHE A 173 -20.68 2.70 -7.52
CA PHE A 173 -19.50 1.84 -7.46
C PHE A 173 -19.43 1.05 -6.14
N ARG A 174 -19.90 1.62 -5.03
CA ARG A 174 -19.97 0.93 -3.73
C ARG A 174 -20.85 -0.31 -3.76
N LYS A 175 -21.97 -0.26 -4.49
CA LYS A 175 -22.90 -1.40 -4.68
C LYS A 175 -22.19 -2.68 -5.17
N TYR A 176 -21.11 -2.53 -5.93
CA TYR A 176 -20.37 -3.66 -6.53
C TYR A 176 -19.00 -3.90 -5.87
N GLN A 177 -18.75 -3.35 -4.68
CA GLN A 177 -17.47 -3.56 -3.96
C GLN A 177 -17.19 -5.02 -3.61
N GLY A 178 -18.25 -5.83 -3.39
CA GLY A 178 -18.12 -7.26 -3.10
C GLY A 178 -17.98 -8.15 -4.34
N LEU A 179 -17.99 -7.58 -5.55
CA LEU A 179 -17.91 -8.36 -6.79
C LEU A 179 -16.52 -9.00 -6.92
N ASN A 180 -16.49 -10.30 -7.23
CA ASN A 180 -15.23 -11.01 -7.38
C ASN A 180 -14.47 -10.51 -8.61
N THR A 181 -13.19 -10.19 -8.45
CA THR A 181 -12.31 -9.70 -9.53
C THR A 181 -12.15 -10.66 -10.72
N LYS A 182 -12.55 -11.94 -10.57
CA LYS A 182 -12.51 -12.96 -11.63
C LYS A 182 -13.79 -12.99 -12.49
N GLU A 183 -14.83 -12.26 -12.13
CA GLU A 183 -16.08 -12.16 -12.90
C GLU A 183 -15.94 -11.15 -14.05
N PHE A 184 -15.05 -11.45 -15.00
CA PHE A 184 -14.69 -10.52 -16.07
C PHE A 184 -15.90 -10.10 -16.91
N THR A 185 -16.79 -11.03 -17.25
CA THR A 185 -18.01 -10.78 -18.04
C THR A 185 -18.96 -9.81 -17.34
N THR A 186 -19.19 -10.00 -16.04
CA THR A 186 -20.03 -9.11 -15.21
C THR A 186 -19.42 -7.71 -15.14
N ILE A 187 -18.11 -7.62 -14.87
CA ILE A 187 -17.40 -6.34 -14.78
C ILE A 187 -17.42 -5.59 -16.11
N GLU A 188 -17.19 -6.28 -17.23
CA GLU A 188 -17.29 -5.67 -18.56
C GLU A 188 -18.70 -5.18 -18.88
N HIS A 189 -19.74 -5.94 -18.54
CA HIS A 189 -21.12 -5.50 -18.72
C HIS A 189 -21.40 -4.22 -17.93
N LEU A 190 -20.99 -4.17 -16.66
CA LEU A 190 -21.14 -2.99 -15.81
C LEU A 190 -20.32 -1.79 -16.33
N LEU A 191 -19.11 -2.02 -16.86
CA LEU A 191 -18.31 -0.97 -17.50
C LEU A 191 -19.02 -0.38 -18.72
N ARG A 192 -19.53 -1.22 -19.63
CA ARG A 192 -20.29 -0.75 -20.81
C ARG A 192 -21.51 0.07 -20.39
N LYS A 193 -22.26 -0.41 -19.40
CA LYS A 193 -23.42 0.30 -18.83
C LYS A 193 -23.02 1.63 -18.18
N GLY A 194 -21.88 1.64 -17.49
CA GLY A 194 -21.31 2.82 -16.85
C GLY A 194 -20.87 3.90 -17.82
N TYR A 195 -20.21 3.52 -18.91
CA TYR A 195 -19.83 4.46 -19.98
C TYR A 195 -21.06 5.06 -20.68
N ARG A 196 -22.08 4.25 -21.01
CA ARG A 196 -23.34 4.77 -21.57
C ARG A 196 -24.02 5.75 -20.63
N SER A 197 -24.04 5.44 -19.34
CA SER A 197 -24.62 6.34 -18.34
C SER A 197 -23.85 7.65 -18.30
N LEU A 198 -22.51 7.60 -18.28
CA LEU A 198 -21.64 8.78 -18.28
C LEU A 198 -21.82 9.66 -19.51
N GLU A 199 -22.05 9.08 -20.70
CA GLU A 199 -22.37 9.86 -21.90
C GLU A 199 -23.67 10.65 -21.73
N ILE A 200 -24.69 10.05 -21.12
CA ILE A 200 -26.00 10.66 -20.90
C ILE A 200 -25.92 11.78 -19.86
N TYR A 201 -25.36 11.51 -18.67
CA TYR A 201 -25.36 12.50 -17.58
C TYR A 201 -24.14 13.42 -17.58
N GLY A 202 -23.11 13.12 -18.39
CA GLY A 202 -21.89 13.92 -18.50
C GLY A 202 -22.08 15.24 -19.26
N ASP A 203 -23.17 15.37 -20.03
CA ASP A 203 -23.53 16.61 -20.70
C ASP A 203 -23.84 17.72 -19.66
N LYS A 204 -23.21 18.88 -19.81
CA LYS A 204 -23.37 20.05 -18.93
C LYS A 204 -24.82 20.51 -18.80
N GLN A 205 -25.67 20.23 -19.79
CA GLN A 205 -27.08 20.63 -19.80
C GLN A 205 -27.96 19.78 -18.86
N VAL A 206 -27.51 18.59 -18.44
CA VAL A 206 -28.26 17.72 -17.52
C VAL A 206 -28.15 18.24 -16.10
N LYS A 207 -29.26 18.80 -15.59
CA LYS A 207 -29.38 19.43 -14.26
C LYS A 207 -29.83 18.48 -13.14
N LYS A 208 -30.52 17.38 -13.47
CA LYS A 208 -31.03 16.42 -12.47
C LYS A 208 -30.20 15.15 -12.47
N CYS A 209 -29.75 14.77 -11.28
CA CYS A 209 -29.18 13.46 -11.01
C CYS A 209 -30.34 12.46 -10.93
N THR A 210 -30.79 11.95 -12.07
CA THR A 210 -31.66 10.76 -12.06
C THR A 210 -30.79 9.55 -11.78
N PRO A 211 -31.14 8.68 -10.82
CA PRO A 211 -30.40 7.45 -10.57
C PRO A 211 -30.61 6.53 -11.76
N VAL A 212 -29.81 6.69 -12.81
CA VAL A 212 -29.65 5.64 -13.82
C VAL A 212 -28.85 4.56 -13.11
N ALA A 213 -29.60 3.58 -12.60
CA ALA A 213 -29.07 2.48 -11.82
C ALA A 213 -27.88 1.87 -12.56
N LEU A 214 -26.66 2.06 -12.04
CA LEU A 214 -25.51 1.24 -12.41
C LEU A 214 -25.72 -0.18 -11.88
#